data_AF-A0A6N9R480-F1
#
_entry.id   AF-A0A6N9R480-F1
#
_cell.length_a   1.000
_cell.length_b   1.000
_cell.length_c   1.000
_cell.angle_alpha   90.00
_cell.angle_beta   90.00
_cell.angle_gamma   90.00
#
_symmetry.space_group_name_H-M   'P 1'
#
loop_
_entity.id
_entity.type
_entity.pdbx_description
1 polymer ?
#
loop_
_entity_poly.entity_id
_entity_poly.type
_entity_poly.pdbx_seq_one_letter_code
_entity_poly.pdbx_strand_id
1 'polypeptide(L)'
;MTLTLPRINGLMISAVVETIHAAVGSELAPGAKVMDLTVDLSAVAAQDCPPISLYRIVFRDRAWLRRVAVARGEDAAVGALLAQFSTDPDEPLDGEPTRAVRIMIAGILAQAERWSEDPR
;
A
#
# COMPACT_ATOMS: atom_id res chain seq x y z
N MET A 1 12.02 -5.61 -10.50
CA MET A 1 10.69 -6.06 -10.03
C MET A 1 9.84 -4.86 -9.65
N THR A 2 8.51 -4.93 -9.73
CA THR A 2 7.61 -3.79 -9.46
C THR A 2 6.47 -4.11 -8.52
N LEU A 3 6.03 -3.10 -7.78
CA LEU A 3 4.76 -3.06 -7.09
C LEU A 3 3.87 -2.02 -7.78
N THR A 4 2.78 -2.48 -8.37
CA THR A 4 1.68 -1.63 -8.82
C THR A 4 0.53 -1.75 -7.84
N LEU A 5 -0.32 -0.71 -7.71
CA LEU A 5 -1.48 -0.75 -6.84
C LEU A 5 -2.43 -1.88 -7.28
N PRO A 6 -2.59 -2.94 -6.48
CA PRO A 6 -3.55 -3.98 -6.82
C PRO A 6 -4.99 -3.48 -6.56
N ARG A 7 -5.95 -4.09 -7.24
CA ARG A 7 -7.37 -3.95 -6.87
C ARG A 7 -7.63 -4.75 -5.59
N ILE A 8 -7.56 -4.08 -4.44
CA ILE A 8 -7.74 -4.71 -3.11
C ILE A 8 -9.22 -5.05 -2.86
N ASN A 9 -10.09 -4.10 -3.18
CA ASN A 9 -11.54 -4.25 -3.14
C ASN A 9 -12.10 -4.16 -4.57
N GLY A 10 -13.12 -4.94 -4.91
CA GLY A 10 -13.70 -4.94 -6.25
C GLY A 10 -14.18 -3.57 -6.73
N LEU A 11 -14.66 -2.74 -5.79
CA LEU A 11 -15.24 -1.41 -6.03
C LEU A 11 -14.22 -0.28 -6.00
N MET A 12 -12.98 -0.58 -5.64
CA MET A 12 -11.88 0.38 -5.57
C MET A 12 -11.49 0.90 -6.95
N ILE A 13 -11.32 2.21 -7.09
CA ILE A 13 -10.72 2.84 -8.28
C ILE A 13 -9.32 3.42 -7.99
N SER A 14 -9.08 3.81 -6.75
CA SER A 14 -7.83 4.40 -6.29
C SER A 14 -7.61 4.16 -4.78
N ALA A 15 -6.42 4.47 -4.28
CA ALA A 15 -6.08 4.50 -2.86
C ALA A 15 -5.18 5.68 -2.53
N VAL A 16 -5.38 6.25 -1.34
CA VAL A 16 -4.49 7.26 -0.76
C VAL A 16 -3.35 6.56 -0.03
N VAL A 17 -2.11 7.01 -0.26
CA VAL A 17 -0.91 6.52 0.43
C VAL A 17 -0.77 7.18 1.80
N GLU A 18 -1.16 6.50 2.87
CA GLU A 18 -1.13 7.07 4.22
C GLU A 18 0.27 7.14 4.82
N THR A 19 1.05 6.08 4.63
CA THR A 19 2.37 5.94 5.24
C THR A 19 3.26 5.08 4.36
N ILE A 20 4.52 5.50 4.18
CA ILE A 20 5.57 4.70 3.54
C ILE A 20 6.51 4.27 4.67
N HIS A 21 6.57 2.96 4.93
CA HIS A 21 7.37 2.38 6.02
C HIS A 21 8.80 2.07 5.60
N ALA A 22 9.01 1.77 4.32
CA ALA A 22 10.30 1.36 3.78
C ALA A 22 11.10 2.56 3.23
N ALA A 23 12.42 2.54 3.44
CA ALA A 23 13.33 3.56 2.92
C ALA A 23 13.94 3.11 1.59
N VAL A 24 14.11 4.04 0.64
CA VAL A 24 14.87 3.76 -0.58
C VAL A 24 16.31 3.38 -0.21
N GLY A 25 16.83 2.32 -0.83
CA GLY A 25 18.12 1.73 -0.56
C GLY A 25 18.12 0.66 0.54
N SER A 26 16.99 0.40 1.22
CA SER A 26 16.94 -0.64 2.25
C SER A 26 16.62 -2.02 1.67
N GLU A 27 17.26 -3.05 2.22
CA GLU A 27 16.82 -4.44 2.01
C GLU A 27 15.50 -4.69 2.76
N LEU A 28 14.54 -5.31 2.06
CA LEU A 28 13.28 -5.78 2.61
C LEU A 28 13.30 -7.30 2.72
N ALA A 29 13.08 -7.80 3.92
CA ALA A 29 12.84 -9.21 4.19
C ALA A 29 11.34 -9.56 4.05
N PRO A 30 10.99 -10.85 3.85
CA PRO A 30 9.60 -11.29 3.94
C PRO A 30 8.98 -10.88 5.28
N GLY A 31 7.79 -10.28 5.23
CA GLY A 31 7.11 -9.71 6.40
C GLY A 31 7.38 -8.21 6.61
N ALA A 32 8.33 -7.61 5.88
CA ALA A 32 8.58 -6.17 5.96
C ALA A 32 7.34 -5.37 5.52
N LYS A 33 7.03 -4.32 6.27
CA LYS A 33 5.96 -3.38 5.95
C LYS A 33 6.46 -2.44 4.86
N VAL A 34 5.65 -2.23 3.82
CA VAL A 34 6.02 -1.34 2.71
C VAL A 34 5.28 -0.01 2.83
N MET A 35 3.95 -0.07 2.82
CA MET A 35 3.10 1.11 2.89
C MET A 35 1.72 0.78 3.45
N ASP A 36 1.07 1.78 4.02
CA ASP A 36 -0.33 1.75 4.41
C ASP A 36 -1.14 2.58 3.41
N LEU A 37 -2.33 2.09 3.09
CA LEU A 37 -3.21 2.60 2.07
C LEU A 37 -4.61 2.78 2.64
N THR A 38 -5.21 3.93 2.35
CA THR A 38 -6.63 4.17 2.60
C THR A 38 -7.40 4.04 1.31
N VAL A 39 -8.51 3.30 1.34
CA VAL A 39 -9.45 3.17 0.23
C VAL A 39 -10.79 3.74 0.65
N ASP A 40 -11.27 4.73 -0.09
CA ASP A 40 -12.63 5.25 0.07
C ASP A 40 -13.61 4.47 -0.82
N LEU A 41 -14.62 3.90 -0.18
CA LEU A 41 -15.73 3.15 -0.78
C LEU A 41 -17.07 3.90 -0.61
N SER A 42 -17.04 5.16 -0.15
CA SER A 42 -18.22 6.00 0.12
C SER A 42 -19.15 6.14 -1.08
N ALA A 43 -18.60 6.15 -2.29
CA ALA A 43 -19.36 6.26 -3.52
C ALA A 43 -20.30 5.06 -3.80
N VAL A 44 -20.13 3.93 -3.10
CA VAL A 44 -20.82 2.67 -3.43
C VAL A 44 -21.59 2.05 -2.26
N ALA A 45 -21.31 2.43 -1.01
CA ALA A 45 -21.96 1.86 0.17
C ALA A 45 -22.73 2.91 0.98
N ALA A 46 -24.05 2.95 0.82
CA ALA A 46 -24.97 3.81 1.56
C ALA A 46 -25.43 3.23 2.93
N GLN A 47 -24.76 2.21 3.47
CA GLN A 47 -25.22 1.47 4.65
C GLN A 47 -24.04 1.05 5.57
N ASP A 48 -24.08 1.54 6.83
CA ASP A 48 -23.56 0.99 8.10
C ASP A 48 -22.14 0.40 8.24
N CYS A 49 -21.24 0.56 7.26
CA CYS A 49 -19.80 0.32 7.45
C CYS A 49 -19.03 1.63 7.18
N PRO A 50 -17.97 1.98 7.95
CA PRO A 50 -17.20 3.17 7.65
C PRO A 50 -16.72 3.08 6.19
N PRO A 51 -16.98 4.11 5.37
CA PRO A 51 -16.70 4.04 3.93
C PRO A 51 -15.21 3.92 3.64
N ILE A 52 -14.38 4.20 4.64
CA ILE A 52 -12.93 4.24 4.54
C ILE A 52 -12.35 2.95 5.12
N SER A 53 -11.66 2.18 4.28
CA SER A 53 -10.93 0.98 4.68
C SER A 53 -9.43 1.22 4.67
N LEU A 54 -8.74 0.80 5.73
CA LEU A 54 -7.29 0.89 5.85
C LEU A 54 -6.65 -0.47 5.55
N TYR A 55 -5.62 -0.47 4.71
CA TYR A 55 -4.86 -1.65 4.30
C TYR A 55 -3.37 -1.44 4.48
N ARG A 56 -2.63 -2.53 4.69
CA ARG A 56 -1.17 -2.55 4.70
C ARG A 56 -0.64 -3.51 3.66
N ILE A 57 0.32 -3.04 2.87
CA ILE A 57 1.12 -3.87 1.97
C ILE A 57 2.31 -4.42 2.75
N VAL A 58 2.38 -5.75 2.82
CA VAL A 58 3.46 -6.51 3.43
C VAL A 58 4.24 -7.24 2.34
N PHE A 59 5.55 -7.09 2.34
CA PHE A 59 6.43 -7.69 1.36
C PHE A 59 6.59 -9.20 1.62
N ARG A 60 6.68 -10.02 0.57
CA ARG A 60 6.85 -11.49 0.69
C ARG A 60 8.10 -12.03 0.02
N ASP A 61 8.78 -11.21 -0.77
CA ASP A 61 10.08 -11.54 -1.36
C ASP A 61 11.22 -11.04 -0.44
N ARG A 62 12.47 -11.36 -0.80
CA ARG A 62 13.66 -10.65 -0.33
C ARG A 62 14.18 -9.79 -1.49
N ALA A 63 14.28 -8.48 -1.29
CA ALA A 63 14.66 -7.55 -2.34
C ALA A 63 15.11 -6.20 -1.76
N TRP A 64 15.76 -5.38 -2.57
CA TRP A 64 16.11 -4.01 -2.23
C TRP A 64 15.03 -3.06 -2.75
N LEU A 65 14.55 -2.14 -1.90
CA LEU A 65 13.69 -1.05 -2.37
C LEU A 65 14.56 -0.02 -3.07
N ARG A 66 14.29 0.25 -4.34
CA ARG A 66 15.15 1.09 -5.17
C ARG A 66 14.52 2.42 -5.55
N ARG A 67 13.19 2.43 -5.69
CA ARG A 67 12.43 3.64 -5.96
C ARG A 67 11.04 3.54 -5.37
N VAL A 68 10.58 4.65 -4.81
CA VAL A 68 9.16 4.87 -4.49
C VAL A 68 8.64 5.87 -5.52
N ALA A 69 7.55 5.52 -6.19
CA ALA A 69 7.00 6.28 -7.32
C ALA A 69 5.81 7.17 -6.94
N VAL A 70 5.38 7.10 -5.66
CA VAL A 70 4.26 7.85 -5.08
C VAL A 70 4.70 8.57 -3.81
N ALA A 71 4.05 9.66 -3.47
CA ALA A 71 4.27 10.39 -2.22
C ALA A 71 3.22 10.00 -1.15
N ARG A 72 3.54 10.29 0.12
CA ARG A 72 2.53 10.26 1.19
C ARG A 72 1.42 11.28 0.89
N GLY A 73 0.17 10.88 1.06
CA GLY A 73 -1.03 11.66 0.75
C GLY A 73 -1.43 11.64 -0.71
N GLU A 74 -0.64 11.00 -1.59
CA GLU A 74 -0.97 10.87 -3.00
C GLU A 74 -2.11 9.86 -3.20
N ASP A 75 -3.05 10.20 -4.08
CA ASP A 75 -4.11 9.29 -4.54
C ASP A 75 -3.64 8.55 -5.81
N ALA A 76 -3.38 7.26 -5.67
CA ALA A 76 -2.89 6.40 -6.74
C ALA A 76 -4.03 5.59 -7.34
N ALA A 77 -4.18 5.62 -8.67
CA ALA A 77 -5.16 4.78 -9.38
C ALA A 77 -4.77 3.30 -9.36
N VAL A 78 -5.75 2.39 -9.40
CA VAL A 78 -5.48 0.95 -9.54
C VAL A 78 -4.61 0.70 -10.78
N GLY A 79 -3.54 -0.08 -10.61
CA GLY A 79 -2.53 -0.33 -11.63
C GLY A 79 -1.38 0.69 -11.68
N ALA A 80 -1.48 1.82 -10.97
CA ALA A 80 -0.38 2.78 -10.88
C ALA A 80 0.86 2.16 -10.24
N LEU A 81 2.04 2.55 -10.72
CA LEU A 81 3.31 2.13 -10.15
C LEU A 81 3.50 2.77 -8.77
N LEU A 82 3.73 1.95 -7.74
CA LEU A 82 3.99 2.42 -6.38
C LEU A 82 5.47 2.35 -6.02
N ALA A 83 6.16 1.28 -6.41
CA ALA A 83 7.58 1.09 -6.09
C ALA A 83 8.29 0.13 -7.06
N GLN A 84 9.61 0.29 -7.14
CA GLN A 84 10.52 -0.60 -7.87
C GLN A 84 11.54 -1.23 -6.93
N PHE A 85 11.87 -2.49 -7.21
CA PHE A 85 12.75 -3.31 -6.41
C PHE A 85 13.74 -4.08 -7.27
N SER A 86 14.88 -4.42 -6.70
CA SER A 86 15.93 -5.25 -7.32
C SER A 86 16.33 -6.40 -6.40
N THR A 87 16.98 -7.43 -6.95
CA THR A 87 17.54 -8.51 -6.13
C THR A 87 18.94 -8.16 -5.61
N ASP A 88 19.62 -7.24 -6.28
CA ASP A 88 20.94 -6.72 -5.93
C ASP A 88 20.85 -5.19 -5.69
N PRO A 89 21.52 -4.63 -4.65
CA PRO A 89 21.45 -3.19 -4.34
C PRO A 89 22.00 -2.29 -5.46
N ASP A 90 22.91 -2.79 -6.28
CA ASP A 90 23.63 -2.04 -7.31
C ASP A 90 23.12 -2.34 -8.72
N GLU A 91 22.09 -3.20 -8.83
CA GLU A 91 21.45 -3.53 -10.10
C GLU A 91 20.95 -2.26 -10.82
N PRO A 92 21.27 -2.03 -12.10
CA PRO A 92 20.70 -0.94 -12.88
C PRO A 92 19.18 -1.05 -12.98
N LEU A 93 18.47 0.08 -12.93
CA LEU A 93 17.00 0.13 -13.00
C LEU A 93 16.47 0.43 -14.41
N ASP A 94 17.36 0.54 -15.40
CA ASP A 94 17.05 1.02 -16.74
C ASP A 94 16.37 -0.05 -17.62
N GLY A 95 16.31 -1.30 -17.12
CA GLY A 95 15.64 -2.42 -17.77
C GLY A 95 14.15 -2.49 -17.44
N GLU A 96 13.38 -3.17 -18.28
CA GLU A 96 11.97 -3.46 -17.98
C GLU A 96 11.86 -4.34 -16.73
N PRO A 97 10.93 -4.04 -15.80
CA PRO A 97 10.69 -4.87 -14.65
C PRO A 97 10.31 -6.30 -15.06
N THR A 98 11.16 -7.25 -14.69
CA THR A 98 10.99 -8.66 -15.08
C THR A 98 9.75 -9.35 -14.48
N ARG A 99 9.24 -8.86 -13.35
CA ARG A 99 8.02 -9.37 -12.69
C ARG A 99 7.47 -8.43 -11.63
N ALA A 100 6.22 -8.66 -11.24
CA ALA A 100 5.66 -8.10 -10.01
C ALA A 100 6.29 -8.74 -8.76
N VAL A 101 6.41 -7.96 -7.68
CA VAL A 101 6.79 -8.46 -6.35
C VAL A 101 5.64 -9.22 -5.70
N ARG A 102 5.98 -10.23 -4.89
CA ARG A 102 4.99 -10.93 -4.06
C ARG A 102 4.68 -10.08 -2.84
N ILE A 103 3.39 -9.88 -2.59
CA ILE A 103 2.89 -9.12 -1.44
C ILE A 103 1.80 -9.92 -0.73
N MET A 104 1.55 -9.52 0.52
CA MET A 104 0.37 -9.84 1.29
C MET A 104 -0.31 -8.52 1.64
N ILE A 105 -1.64 -8.51 1.64
CA ILE A 105 -2.43 -7.34 2.00
C ILE A 105 -3.13 -7.66 3.33
N ALA A 106 -2.91 -6.83 4.34
CA ALA A 106 -3.59 -6.92 5.61
C ALA A 106 -4.62 -5.79 5.73
N GLY A 107 -5.88 -6.13 5.99
CA GLY A 107 -6.88 -5.15 6.42
C GLY A 107 -6.59 -4.72 7.86
N ILE A 108 -6.63 -3.41 8.13
CA ILE A 108 -6.44 -2.84 9.45
C ILE A 108 -7.80 -2.38 9.96
N LEU A 109 -8.26 -3.00 11.04
CA LEU A 109 -9.41 -2.50 11.78
C LEU A 109 -8.94 -1.28 12.58
N ALA A 110 -9.19 -0.09 12.03
CA ALA A 110 -9.06 1.14 12.79
C ALA A 110 -10.16 1.12 13.87
N GLN A 111 -9.78 0.89 15.12
CA GLN A 111 -10.62 1.31 16.23
C GLN A 111 -10.53 2.83 16.27
N ALA A 112 -11.40 3.50 15.51
CA ALA A 112 -11.70 4.90 15.78
C ALA A 112 -12.03 4.99 17.28
N GLU A 113 -11.48 6.00 17.95
CA GLU A 113 -11.59 6.19 19.38
C GLU A 113 -13.00 5.82 19.87
N ARG A 114 -12.99 4.94 20.88
CA ARG A 114 -14.12 4.58 21.72
C ARG A 114 -15.04 5.79 21.85
N TRP A 115 -16.32 5.55 21.59
CA TRP A 115 -17.44 6.46 21.82
C TRP A 115 -17.09 7.46 22.92
N SER A 116 -16.98 8.75 22.58
CA SER A 116 -17.02 9.79 23.61
C SER A 116 -18.33 9.59 24.35
N GLU A 117 -18.24 9.15 25.60
CA GLU A 117 -19.37 9.08 26.52
C GLU A 117 -20.08 10.43 26.48
N ASP A 118 -21.34 10.46 26.01
CA ASP A 118 -22.23 11.62 26.18
C ASP A 118 -22.50 11.71 27.69
N PRO A 119 -22.04 12.76 28.40
CA PRO A 119 -22.40 12.94 29.79
C PRO A 119 -23.78 13.59 29.81
N ARG A 120 -24.83 12.78 30.00
CA ARG A 120 -26.14 13.27 30.47
C ARG A 120 -26.46 12.67 31.81
#